data_AF-A0AAE1GJV8-F1
#
_entry.id   AF-A0AAE1GJV8-F1
#
_cell.length_a   1.000
_cell.length_b   1.000
_cell.length_c   1.000
_cell.angle_alpha   90.00
_cell.angle_beta   90.00
_cell.angle_gamma   90.00
#
_symmetry.space_group_name_H-M   'P 1'
#
loop_
_entity.id
_entity.type
_entity.pdbx_description
1 polymer ?
#
loop_
_entity_poly.entity_id
_entity_poly.type
_entity_poly.pdbx_seq_one_letter_code
_entity_poly.pdbx_strand_id
1 'polypeptide(L)'
;MMIPANRAHPDKIFSSKRIQSQMGSITGSLLYLHAITGCDATSAVYRKGKKGPFKKLQQDTLLCRKMQVFNDPQASADDITAAGEAFLFVLYGGKPDGSLDKQRYSTYTRTIAKQPVHAQFDLATLPPTSAAGRQHSYRAFHQVQ
;
A
#
# COMPACT_ATOMS: atom_id res chain seq x y z
N MET A 1 23.86 -10.30 39.74
CA MET A 1 24.42 -10.90 38.51
C MET A 1 23.27 -11.32 37.62
N MET A 2 23.09 -10.73 36.44
CA MET A 2 22.18 -11.25 35.42
C MET A 2 22.88 -12.39 34.68
N ILE A 3 22.31 -13.60 34.73
CA ILE A 3 22.80 -14.76 33.98
C ILE A 3 22.26 -14.62 32.54
N PRO A 4 23.12 -14.63 31.51
CA PRO A 4 22.65 -14.56 30.12
C PRO A 4 21.83 -15.81 29.79
N ALA A 5 20.64 -15.61 29.23
CA ALA A 5 19.82 -16.70 28.74
C ALA A 5 20.53 -17.44 27.59
N ASN A 6 20.65 -18.76 27.73
CA ASN A 6 21.25 -19.65 26.73
C ASN A 6 20.35 -19.66 25.47
N ARG A 7 20.76 -18.98 24.39
CA ARG A 7 19.96 -18.93 23.15
C ARG A 7 20.22 -20.20 22.34
N ALA A 8 19.21 -21.06 22.22
CA ALA A 8 19.24 -22.33 21.48
C ALA A 8 19.25 -22.18 19.95
N HIS A 9 19.21 -20.95 19.41
CA HIS A 9 19.16 -20.70 17.98
C HIS A 9 20.27 -19.75 17.54
N PRO A 10 20.94 -20.03 16.41
CA PRO A 10 21.94 -19.13 15.86
C PRO A 10 21.30 -17.79 15.49
N ASP A 11 22.02 -16.70 15.77
CA ASP A 11 21.55 -15.36 15.40
C ASP A 11 21.36 -15.27 13.87
N LYS A 12 20.16 -14.88 13.45
CA LYS A 12 19.85 -14.72 12.04
C LYS A 12 20.22 -13.30 11.60
N ILE A 13 21.30 -13.18 10.84
CA ILE A 13 21.80 -11.90 10.33
C ILE A 13 21.25 -11.66 8.93
N PHE A 14 20.70 -10.46 8.70
CA PHE A 14 20.20 -10.02 7.39
C PHE A 14 21.04 -8.85 6.88
N SER A 15 21.43 -8.91 5.60
CA SER A 15 22.11 -7.80 4.92
C SER A 15 21.09 -7.00 4.12
N SER A 16 20.85 -5.75 4.52
CA SER A 16 19.98 -4.81 3.80
C SER A 16 20.44 -4.62 2.35
N LYS A 17 21.75 -4.48 2.12
CA LYS A 17 22.36 -4.38 0.79
C LYS A 17 22.02 -5.60 -0.08
N ARG A 18 22.13 -6.81 0.47
CA ARG A 18 21.80 -8.06 -0.26
C ARG A 18 20.31 -8.16 -0.58
N ILE A 19 19.44 -7.73 0.35
CA ILE A 19 17.99 -7.76 0.13
C ILE A 19 17.61 -6.75 -0.97
N GLN A 20 18.16 -5.53 -0.91
CA GLN A 20 17.91 -4.49 -1.90
C GLN A 20 18.40 -4.88 -3.31
N SER A 21 19.55 -5.55 -3.42
CA SER A 21 20.05 -6.02 -4.73
C SER A 21 19.17 -7.11 -5.35
N GLN A 22 18.48 -7.91 -4.53
CA GLN A 22 17.55 -8.95 -5.00
C GLN A 22 16.16 -8.40 -5.36
N MET A 23 15.81 -7.22 -4.85
CA MET A 23 14.48 -6.61 -5.03
C MET A 23 14.28 -5.93 -6.40
N GLY A 24 15.35 -5.56 -7.09
CA GLY A 24 15.26 -4.95 -8.42
C GLY A 24 14.56 -3.59 -8.41
N SER A 25 13.64 -3.36 -9.35
CA SER A 25 12.97 -2.06 -9.56
C SER A 25 12.09 -1.61 -8.39
N ILE A 26 11.61 -2.54 -7.55
CA ILE A 26 10.75 -2.20 -6.40
C ILE A 26 11.52 -1.52 -5.26
N THR A 27 12.86 -1.58 -5.26
CA THR A 27 13.70 -0.97 -4.23
C THR A 27 13.42 0.52 -4.07
N GLY A 28 13.25 1.25 -5.16
CA GLY A 28 12.88 2.67 -5.11
C GLY A 28 11.49 2.91 -4.52
N SER A 29 10.57 1.96 -4.64
CA SER A 29 9.20 2.11 -4.13
C SER A 29 9.00 1.50 -2.74
N LEU A 30 10.05 0.98 -2.10
CA LEU A 30 9.93 0.23 -0.84
C LEU A 30 9.46 1.12 0.32
N LEU A 31 10.02 2.33 0.45
CA LEU A 31 9.68 3.26 1.53
C LEU A 31 8.22 3.71 1.41
N TYR A 32 7.81 4.12 0.21
CA TYR A 32 6.42 4.41 -0.09
C TYR A 32 5.52 3.21 0.23
N LEU A 33 5.88 2.01 -0.23
CA LEU A 33 5.09 0.82 -0.01
C LEU A 33 4.93 0.54 1.49
N HIS A 34 6.00 0.71 2.27
CA HIS A 34 5.97 0.56 3.73
C HIS A 34 5.01 1.56 4.38
N ALA A 35 5.09 2.84 4.02
CA ALA A 35 4.24 3.89 4.57
C ALA A 35 2.76 3.72 4.13
N ILE A 36 2.49 3.57 2.83
CA ILE A 36 1.10 3.51 2.34
C ILE A 36 0.34 2.27 2.84
N THR A 37 1.05 1.15 3.07
CA THR A 37 0.44 -0.09 3.59
C THR A 37 0.42 -0.18 5.11
N GLY A 38 1.01 0.81 5.79
CA GLY A 38 1.03 0.98 7.23
C GLY A 38 2.42 0.85 7.85
N CYS A 39 2.82 1.90 8.57
CA CYS A 39 3.98 1.96 9.47
C CYS A 39 3.55 2.48 10.85
N ASP A 40 4.51 2.80 11.72
CA ASP A 40 4.22 3.30 13.07
C ASP A 40 3.43 4.62 13.06
N ALA A 41 3.62 5.46 12.04
CA ALA A 41 2.99 6.78 11.91
C ALA A 41 1.86 6.84 10.86
N THR A 42 1.67 5.78 10.06
CA THR A 42 0.63 5.72 9.03
C THR A 42 -0.24 4.48 9.20
N SER A 43 -1.56 4.67 9.24
CA SER A 43 -2.48 3.56 9.42
C SER A 43 -2.41 2.57 8.25
N ALA A 44 -2.54 1.29 8.55
CA ALA A 44 -2.58 0.26 7.52
C ALA A 44 -3.91 0.27 6.73
N VAL A 45 -3.84 -0.08 5.45
CA VAL A 45 -5.04 -0.28 4.63
C VAL A 45 -5.71 -1.60 5.05
N TYR A 46 -6.99 -1.52 5.43
CA TYR A 46 -7.73 -2.64 6.00
C TYR A 46 -7.66 -3.92 5.16
N ARG A 47 -7.21 -5.02 5.78
CA ARG A 47 -7.08 -6.36 5.19
C ARG A 47 -6.25 -6.45 3.89
N LYS A 48 -5.37 -5.49 3.59
CA LYS A 48 -4.47 -5.58 2.42
C LYS A 48 -3.10 -6.18 2.76
N GLY A 49 -2.60 -5.93 3.96
CA GLY A 49 -1.26 -6.34 4.39
C GLY A 49 -0.15 -5.80 3.48
N LYS A 50 1.08 -6.32 3.59
CA LYS A 50 2.24 -5.86 2.80
C LYS A 50 2.55 -6.74 1.58
N LYS A 51 2.30 -8.05 1.69
CA LYS A 51 2.64 -9.06 0.67
C LYS A 51 1.89 -8.87 -0.66
N GLY A 52 0.58 -8.61 -0.59
CA GLY A 52 -0.25 -8.39 -1.78
C GLY A 52 0.18 -7.15 -2.56
N PRO A 53 0.22 -5.97 -1.91
CA PRO A 53 0.79 -4.75 -2.49
C PRO A 53 2.20 -4.89 -3.08
N PHE A 54 3.12 -5.57 -2.37
CA PHE A 54 4.47 -5.82 -2.87
C PHE A 54 4.45 -6.57 -4.20
N LYS A 55 3.71 -7.67 -4.29
CA LYS A 55 3.59 -8.44 -5.54
C LYS A 55 3.00 -7.61 -6.68
N LYS A 56 2.01 -6.75 -6.39
CA LYS A 56 1.41 -5.87 -7.41
C LYS A 56 2.43 -4.90 -8.00
N LEU A 57 3.22 -4.23 -7.16
CA LEU A 57 4.30 -3.35 -7.65
C LEU A 57 5.39 -4.12 -8.38
N GLN A 58 5.71 -5.34 -7.94
CA GLN A 58 6.72 -6.17 -8.58
C GLN A 58 6.29 -6.61 -10.00
N GLN A 59 4.99 -6.81 -10.22
CA GLN A 59 4.43 -7.27 -11.50
C GLN A 59 4.10 -6.12 -12.46
N ASP A 60 3.82 -4.92 -11.94
CA ASP A 60 3.45 -3.75 -12.73
C ASP A 60 4.56 -2.70 -12.70
N THR A 61 5.49 -2.80 -13.66
CA THR A 61 6.64 -1.89 -13.79
C THR A 61 6.21 -0.43 -14.00
N LEU A 62 5.09 -0.20 -14.70
CA LEU A 62 4.59 1.16 -14.95
C LEU A 62 4.08 1.77 -13.64
N LEU A 63 3.28 1.02 -12.87
CA LEU A 63 2.84 1.45 -11.55
C LEU A 63 4.01 1.64 -10.60
N CYS A 64 4.99 0.74 -10.61
CA CYS A 64 6.22 0.86 -9.81
C CYS A 64 6.99 2.14 -10.14
N ARG A 65 7.08 2.52 -11.43
CA ARG A 65 7.70 3.77 -11.87
C ARG A 65 6.89 5.00 -11.41
N LYS A 66 5.56 4.96 -11.47
CA LYS A 66 4.70 6.04 -10.95
C LYS A 66 4.94 6.28 -9.46
N MET A 67 5.22 5.23 -8.68
CA MET A 67 5.48 5.39 -7.24
C MET A 67 6.80 6.11 -6.92
N GLN A 68 7.69 6.30 -7.90
CA GLN A 68 8.94 7.04 -7.67
C GLN A 68 8.69 8.52 -7.32
N VAL A 69 7.50 9.07 -7.64
CA VAL A 69 7.11 10.42 -7.22
C VAL A 69 7.23 10.61 -5.71
N PHE A 70 7.00 9.55 -4.92
CA PHE A 70 7.07 9.64 -3.47
C PHE A 70 8.49 9.82 -2.92
N ASN A 71 9.52 9.65 -3.77
CA ASN A 71 10.91 9.90 -3.42
C ASN A 71 11.37 11.31 -3.81
N ASP A 72 10.55 12.09 -4.52
CA ASP A 72 10.89 13.45 -4.93
C ASP A 72 10.35 14.47 -3.89
N PRO A 73 11.22 15.16 -3.13
CA PRO A 73 10.79 16.16 -2.16
C PRO A 73 10.04 17.35 -2.77
N GLN A 74 10.19 17.57 -4.09
CA GLN A 74 9.55 18.65 -4.84
C GLN A 74 8.31 18.18 -5.61
N ALA A 75 7.88 16.93 -5.41
CA ALA A 75 6.69 16.39 -6.06
C ALA A 75 5.46 17.26 -5.80
N SER A 76 4.69 17.52 -6.86
CA SER A 76 3.49 18.31 -6.73
C SER A 76 2.39 17.56 -5.98
N ALA A 77 1.49 18.33 -5.37
CA ALA A 77 0.28 17.83 -4.75
C ALA A 77 -0.53 16.90 -5.68
N ASP A 78 -0.62 17.25 -6.96
CA ASP A 78 -1.42 16.53 -7.94
C ASP A 78 -0.73 15.23 -8.36
N ASP A 79 0.60 15.24 -8.52
CA ASP A 79 1.36 14.03 -8.87
C ASP A 79 1.31 12.98 -7.75
N ILE A 80 1.46 13.42 -6.48
CA ILE A 80 1.33 12.55 -5.30
C ILE A 80 -0.06 11.93 -5.26
N THR A 81 -1.09 12.76 -5.48
CA THR A 81 -2.49 12.32 -5.47
C THR A 81 -2.75 11.31 -6.58
N ALA A 82 -2.34 11.61 -7.82
CA ALA A 82 -2.56 10.77 -8.99
C ALA A 82 -1.84 9.42 -8.86
N ALA A 83 -0.59 9.42 -8.39
CA ALA A 83 0.17 8.20 -8.16
C ALA A 83 -0.46 7.35 -7.04
N GLY A 84 -0.76 7.98 -5.90
CA GLY A 84 -1.39 7.32 -4.76
C GLY A 84 -2.75 6.71 -5.09
N GLU A 85 -3.60 7.45 -5.82
CA GLU A 85 -4.88 6.95 -6.31
C GLU A 85 -4.70 5.79 -7.27
N ALA A 86 -3.77 5.87 -8.23
CA ALA A 86 -3.50 4.77 -9.16
C ALA A 86 -3.10 3.48 -8.43
N PHE A 87 -2.26 3.58 -7.41
CA PHE A 87 -1.87 2.44 -6.58
C PHE A 87 -3.04 1.86 -5.78
N LEU A 88 -3.81 2.70 -5.09
CA LEU A 88 -4.96 2.24 -4.31
C LEU A 88 -6.02 1.62 -5.22
N PHE A 89 -6.27 2.22 -6.38
CA PHE A 89 -7.20 1.70 -7.38
C PHE A 89 -6.80 0.30 -7.85
N VAL A 90 -5.52 0.10 -8.23
CA VAL A 90 -4.99 -1.23 -8.57
C VAL A 90 -5.05 -2.17 -7.37
N LEU A 91 -4.74 -1.71 -6.15
CA LEU A 91 -4.79 -2.51 -4.92
C LEU A 91 -6.18 -3.09 -4.66
N TYR A 92 -7.24 -2.35 -4.98
CA TYR A 92 -8.63 -2.78 -4.88
C TYR A 92 -9.20 -3.45 -6.15
N GLY A 93 -8.35 -3.76 -7.13
CA GLY A 93 -8.75 -4.49 -8.34
C GLY A 93 -9.55 -3.64 -9.32
N GLY A 94 -9.23 -2.35 -9.39
CA GLY A 94 -9.77 -1.45 -10.41
C GLY A 94 -9.39 -1.89 -11.82
N LYS A 95 -10.27 -1.56 -12.79
CA LYS A 95 -10.08 -1.80 -14.23
C LYS A 95 -9.68 -0.48 -14.92
N PRO A 96 -9.10 -0.50 -16.14
CA PRO A 96 -8.79 0.73 -16.87
C PRO A 96 -9.95 1.75 -16.88
N ASP A 97 -9.59 3.04 -16.88
CA ASP A 97 -10.52 4.19 -16.97
C ASP A 97 -11.50 4.39 -15.79
N GLY A 98 -11.18 3.81 -14.63
CA GLY A 98 -11.94 4.03 -13.39
C GLY A 98 -11.31 5.04 -12.42
N SER A 99 -12.07 5.37 -11.38
CA SER A 99 -11.61 6.15 -10.21
C SER A 99 -11.85 5.37 -8.93
N LEU A 100 -11.23 5.79 -7.83
CA LEU A 100 -11.49 5.18 -6.51
C LEU A 100 -12.96 5.20 -6.14
N ASP A 101 -13.66 6.31 -6.38
CA ASP A 101 -15.09 6.44 -6.05
C ASP A 101 -15.96 5.49 -6.89
N LYS A 102 -15.69 5.37 -8.20
CA LYS A 102 -16.38 4.38 -9.06
C LYS A 102 -16.09 2.96 -8.61
N GLN A 103 -14.84 2.65 -8.24
CA GLN A 103 -14.46 1.32 -7.73
C GLN A 103 -15.14 1.03 -6.38
N ARG A 104 -15.26 2.05 -5.52
CA ARG A 104 -15.95 1.94 -4.23
C ARG A 104 -17.42 1.59 -4.43
N TYR A 105 -18.11 2.34 -5.29
CA TYR A 105 -19.50 2.06 -5.63
C TYR A 105 -19.68 0.66 -6.25
N SER A 106 -18.88 0.31 -7.25
CA SER A 106 -18.91 -1.02 -7.90
C SER A 106 -18.65 -2.17 -6.91
N THR A 107 -17.72 -1.97 -5.96
CA THR A 107 -17.42 -2.97 -4.93
C THR A 107 -18.56 -3.13 -3.95
N TYR A 108 -19.21 -2.03 -3.56
CA TYR A 108 -20.39 -2.06 -2.71
C TYR A 108 -21.55 -2.81 -3.37
N THR A 109 -21.95 -2.41 -4.57
CA THR A 109 -23.10 -3.00 -5.28
C THR A 109 -22.89 -4.49 -5.54
N ARG A 110 -21.71 -4.89 -6.01
CA ARG A 110 -21.35 -6.30 -6.24
C ARG A 110 -21.36 -7.13 -4.97
N THR A 111 -20.95 -6.56 -3.84
CA THR A 111 -20.89 -7.30 -2.58
C THR A 111 -22.28 -7.45 -1.96
N ILE A 112 -23.06 -6.36 -1.92
CA ILE A 112 -24.44 -6.38 -1.40
C ILE A 112 -25.33 -7.33 -2.20
N ALA A 113 -25.21 -7.35 -3.53
CA ALA A 113 -26.00 -8.26 -4.37
C ALA A 113 -25.76 -9.75 -4.07
N LYS A 114 -24.66 -10.11 -3.39
CA LYS A 114 -24.32 -11.48 -3.02
C LYS A 114 -24.59 -11.79 -1.55
N GLN A 115 -24.94 -10.78 -0.75
CA GLN A 115 -25.14 -10.94 0.69
C GLN A 115 -26.61 -11.20 1.03
N PRO A 116 -26.89 -12.02 2.05
CA PRO A 116 -28.23 -12.10 2.63
C PRO A 116 -28.71 -10.73 3.11
N VAL A 117 -30.02 -10.48 3.04
CA VAL A 117 -30.65 -9.20 3.42
C VAL A 117 -30.37 -8.80 4.88
N HIS A 118 -30.17 -9.79 5.76
CA HIS A 118 -29.90 -9.58 7.18
C HIS A 118 -28.39 -9.54 7.52
N ALA A 119 -27.51 -9.70 6.55
CA ALA A 119 -26.07 -9.67 6.79
C ALA A 119 -25.58 -8.23 7.04
N GLN A 120 -24.70 -8.05 8.03
CA GLN A 120 -24.02 -6.78 8.20
C GLN A 120 -22.93 -6.58 7.14
N PHE A 121 -22.93 -5.41 6.53
CA PHE A 121 -21.92 -5.02 5.55
C PHE A 121 -20.75 -4.28 6.22
N ASP A 122 -19.55 -4.84 6.13
CA ASP A 122 -18.34 -4.20 6.65
C ASP A 122 -17.81 -3.13 5.69
N LEU A 123 -18.09 -1.86 6.03
CA LEU A 123 -17.67 -0.68 5.25
C LEU A 123 -16.15 -0.55 5.11
N ALA A 124 -15.34 -1.11 6.02
CA ALA A 124 -13.89 -1.03 5.97
C ALA A 124 -13.30 -1.89 4.83
N THR A 125 -14.08 -2.85 4.29
CA THR A 125 -13.67 -3.66 3.14
C THR A 125 -13.70 -2.90 1.81
N LEU A 126 -14.39 -1.76 1.77
CA LEU A 126 -14.49 -0.93 0.58
C LEU A 126 -13.16 -0.21 0.28
N PRO A 127 -12.88 0.08 -1.01
CA PRO A 127 -11.84 1.05 -1.39
C PRO A 127 -12.05 2.40 -0.68
N PRO A 128 -10.99 3.12 -0.29
CA PRO A 128 -11.14 4.48 0.21
C PRO A 128 -11.82 5.37 -0.86
N THR A 129 -12.46 6.46 -0.44
CA THR A 129 -12.88 7.52 -1.37
C THR A 129 -11.65 8.20 -1.96
N SER A 130 -11.79 8.89 -3.09
CA SER A 130 -10.67 9.62 -3.71
C SER A 130 -10.06 10.64 -2.73
N ALA A 131 -10.89 11.35 -1.97
CA ALA A 131 -10.45 12.28 -0.93
C ALA A 131 -9.66 11.60 0.21
N ALA A 132 -10.14 10.45 0.71
CA ALA A 132 -9.43 9.70 1.75
C ALA A 132 -8.12 9.08 1.22
N GLY A 133 -8.13 8.60 -0.03
CA GLY A 133 -6.95 8.13 -0.74
C GLY A 133 -5.88 9.21 -0.84
N ARG A 134 -6.27 10.40 -1.31
CA ARG A 134 -5.41 11.59 -1.39
C ARG A 134 -4.73 11.91 -0.06
N GLN A 135 -5.49 12.02 1.03
CA GLN A 135 -4.94 12.31 2.36
C GLN A 135 -4.00 11.21 2.85
N HIS A 136 -4.33 9.94 2.58
CA HIS A 136 -3.46 8.83 2.93
C HIS A 136 -2.15 8.83 2.15
N SER A 137 -2.20 9.21 0.87
CA SER A 137 -1.02 9.39 0.03
C SER A 137 -0.12 10.51 0.53
N TYR A 138 -0.67 11.66 0.95
CA TYR A 138 0.16 12.72 1.56
C TYR A 138 0.83 12.27 2.86
N ARG A 139 0.11 11.56 3.73
CA ARG A 139 0.72 11.02 4.95
C ARG A 139 1.86 10.07 4.61
N ALA A 140 1.68 9.21 3.62
CA ALA A 140 2.75 8.32 3.16
C ALA A 140 3.93 9.11 2.58
N PHE A 141 3.68 10.15 1.77
CA PHE A 141 4.70 11.04 1.24
C PHE A 141 5.54 11.67 2.34
N HIS A 142 4.91 12.32 3.33
CA HIS A 142 5.62 12.95 4.45
C HIS A 142 6.36 11.96 5.37
N GLN A 143 6.11 10.65 5.27
CA GLN A 143 6.89 9.63 5.98
C GLN A 143 8.08 9.11 5.16
N VAL A 144 8.05 9.30 3.84
CA VAL A 144 9.16 8.93 2.94
C VAL A 144 10.19 10.04 2.86
N GLN A 145 9.74 11.30 2.91
CA GLN A 145 10.57 12.50 2.99
C GLN A 145 11.16 12.70 4.38
#